data_AF-B9J6G9-F1
#
_entry.id   AF-B9J6G9-F1
#
_cell.length_a   1.000
_cell.length_b   1.000
_cell.length_c   1.000
_cell.angle_alpha   90.00
_cell.angle_beta   90.00
_cell.angle_gamma   90.00
#
_symmetry.space_group_name_H-M   'P 1'
#
loop_
_entity.id
_entity.type
_entity.pdbx_description
1 polymer ?
#
loop_
_entity_poly.entity_id
_entity_poly.type
_entity_poly.pdbx_seq_one_letter_code
_entity_poly.pdbx_strand_id
1 'polypeptide(L)'
;MKSYSSWTIWTMDDGKKVLADNHGIIMDKSAAYEVMRSILEFYEGVTDAEISAINKQTLKEHLEGYEMIVERNEKQQEREREYKPTYMFIIKKVNEPCYKFKFGGYRVHGFGDEQKRLNTIKKQLDRRLDNFDKESEVPIELVSSFIYVHNAPGIHKHILETYGSFRDEFDWYVLEDKVLAKIINYIESEMLEV
;
A
#
# COMPACT_ATOMS: atom_id res chain seq x y z
N MET A 1 19.95 18.76 -11.43
CA MET A 1 19.23 19.21 -12.64
C MET A 1 18.26 20.29 -12.23
N LYS A 2 18.37 21.50 -12.77
CA LYS A 2 17.39 22.58 -12.53
C LYS A 2 16.05 22.08 -13.06
N SER A 3 14.98 22.16 -12.26
CA SER A 3 13.64 21.84 -12.75
C SER A 3 13.36 22.76 -13.92
N TYR A 4 13.04 22.19 -15.09
CA TYR A 4 12.44 22.96 -16.16
C TYR A 4 11.09 23.42 -15.63
N SER A 5 11.05 24.67 -15.19
CA SER A 5 9.84 25.28 -14.73
C SER A 5 8.97 25.53 -15.96
N SER A 6 7.91 24.75 -16.12
CA SER A 6 6.92 24.98 -17.18
C SER A 6 6.01 26.12 -16.75
N TRP A 7 5.81 27.11 -17.62
CA TRP A 7 5.00 28.30 -17.35
C TRP A 7 3.67 28.20 -18.11
N THR A 8 2.60 28.74 -17.55
CA THR A 8 1.27 28.67 -18.18
C THR A 8 0.51 29.99 -18.03
N ILE A 9 -0.30 30.32 -19.04
CA ILE A 9 -1.27 31.40 -18.97
C ILE A 9 -2.46 30.88 -18.17
N TRP A 10 -2.67 31.44 -16.99
CA TRP A 10 -3.79 31.11 -16.11
C TRP A 10 -4.89 32.15 -16.25
N THR A 11 -6.15 31.71 -16.20
CA THR A 11 -7.31 32.61 -16.22
C THR A 11 -7.90 32.63 -14.82
N MET A 12 -7.89 33.81 -14.21
CA MET A 12 -8.47 34.07 -12.88
C MET A 12 -10.00 34.05 -12.94
N ASP A 13 -10.65 33.93 -11.79
CA ASP A 13 -12.12 33.90 -11.67
C ASP A 13 -12.82 35.16 -12.22
N ASP A 14 -12.11 36.30 -12.26
CA ASP A 14 -12.57 37.56 -12.85
C ASP A 14 -12.31 37.66 -14.37
N GLY A 15 -11.83 36.58 -14.99
CA GLY A 15 -11.49 36.49 -16.41
C GLY A 15 -10.14 37.10 -16.79
N LYS A 16 -9.37 37.66 -15.85
CA LYS A 16 -8.03 38.18 -16.14
C LYS A 16 -7.05 37.04 -16.41
N LYS A 17 -6.27 37.19 -17.48
CA LYS A 17 -5.17 36.28 -17.79
C LYS A 17 -3.90 36.73 -17.08
N VAL A 18 -3.27 35.82 -16.34
CA VAL A 18 -2.02 36.04 -15.60
C VAL A 18 -1.00 34.99 -16.00
N LEU A 19 0.28 35.34 -15.94
CA LEU A 19 1.36 34.37 -16.05
C LEU A 19 1.61 33.75 -14.67
N ALA A 20 1.57 32.43 -14.61
CA ALA A 20 1.85 31.68 -13.40
C ALA A 20 2.88 30.57 -13.67
N ASP A 21 3.58 30.17 -12.61
CA ASP A 21 4.34 28.94 -12.66
C ASP A 21 3.44 27.68 -12.68
N ASN A 22 4.05 26.52 -12.88
CA ASN A 22 3.38 25.22 -12.80
C ASN A 22 2.79 24.89 -11.41
N HIS A 23 3.01 25.71 -10.40
CA HIS A 23 2.42 25.60 -9.07
C HIS A 23 1.32 26.65 -8.83
N GLY A 24 0.97 27.46 -9.84
CA GLY A 24 -0.08 28.47 -9.77
C GLY A 24 0.35 29.78 -9.09
N ILE A 25 1.65 29.99 -8.87
CA ILE A 25 2.18 31.23 -8.29
C ILE A 25 2.16 32.31 -9.36
N ILE A 26 1.35 33.35 -9.14
CA ILE A 26 1.16 34.48 -10.05
C ILE A 26 2.37 35.40 -10.01
N MET A 27 2.95 35.70 -11.17
CA MET A 27 4.03 36.68 -11.28
C MET A 27 3.52 38.12 -11.19
N ASP A 28 4.32 38.99 -10.57
CA ASP A 28 4.16 40.42 -10.74
C ASP A 28 4.49 40.86 -12.18
N LYS A 29 3.97 42.03 -12.58
CA LYS A 29 4.07 42.55 -13.95
C LYS A 29 5.52 42.75 -14.43
N SER A 30 6.44 43.10 -13.54
CA SER A 30 7.84 43.34 -13.88
C SER A 30 8.59 42.04 -14.16
N ALA A 31 8.40 41.04 -13.30
CA ALA A 31 8.94 39.69 -13.49
C ALA A 31 8.40 39.06 -14.78
N ALA A 32 7.10 39.21 -15.03
CA ALA A 32 6.47 38.72 -16.26
C ALA A 32 7.07 39.34 -17.54
N TYR A 33 7.36 40.65 -17.52
CA TYR A 33 7.96 41.34 -18.65
C TYR A 33 9.39 40.86 -18.94
N GLU A 34 10.22 40.73 -17.90
CA GLU A 34 11.59 40.22 -18.03
C GLU A 34 11.62 38.79 -18.57
N VAL A 35 10.73 37.92 -18.08
CA VAL A 35 10.60 36.54 -18.59
C VAL A 35 10.18 36.53 -20.06
N MET A 36 9.17 37.31 -20.46
CA MET A 36 8.76 37.40 -21.86
C MET A 36 9.90 37.92 -22.75
N ARG A 37 10.66 38.91 -22.28
CA ARG A 37 11.82 39.44 -23.00
C ARG A 37 12.89 38.36 -23.21
N SER A 38 13.26 37.63 -22.16
CA SER A 38 14.24 36.54 -22.27
C SER A 38 13.77 35.40 -23.17
N ILE A 39 12.46 35.11 -23.20
CA ILE A 39 11.88 34.13 -24.12
C ILE A 39 12.01 34.62 -25.57
N LEU A 40 11.67 35.88 -25.83
CA LEU A 40 11.82 36.50 -27.15
C LEU A 40 13.29 36.50 -27.60
N GLU A 41 14.20 36.94 -26.75
CA GLU A 41 15.65 36.93 -27.03
C GLU A 41 16.16 35.50 -27.32
N PHE A 42 15.64 34.49 -26.61
CA PHE A 42 15.95 33.10 -26.89
C PHE A 42 15.49 32.69 -28.28
N TYR A 43 14.22 32.91 -28.62
CA TYR A 43 13.64 32.52 -29.91
C TYR A 43 14.18 33.33 -31.11
N GLU A 44 14.62 34.57 -30.90
CA GLU A 44 15.34 35.36 -31.92
C GLU A 44 16.76 34.84 -32.17
N GLY A 45 17.35 34.17 -31.18
CA GLY A 45 18.72 33.64 -31.23
C GLY A 45 18.86 32.18 -31.68
N VAL A 46 17.75 31.46 -31.91
CA VAL A 46 17.77 30.05 -32.32
C VAL A 46 16.98 29.82 -33.59
N THR A 47 17.47 28.92 -34.43
CA THR A 47 16.82 28.53 -35.67
C THR A 47 15.72 27.49 -35.44
N ASP A 48 14.74 27.40 -36.35
CA ASP A 48 13.69 26.37 -36.31
C ASP A 48 14.25 24.94 -36.24
N ALA A 49 15.41 24.71 -36.87
CA ALA A 49 16.11 23.43 -36.83
C ALA A 49 16.63 23.10 -35.42
N GLU A 50 17.17 24.09 -34.71
CA GLU A 50 17.64 23.95 -33.33
C GLU A 50 16.47 23.77 -32.36
N ILE A 51 15.37 24.51 -32.55
CA ILE A 51 14.12 24.32 -31.78
C ILE A 51 13.59 22.89 -31.97
N SER A 52 13.58 22.39 -33.21
CA SER A 52 13.14 21.01 -33.48
C SER A 52 14.05 19.96 -32.84
N ALA A 53 15.36 20.21 -32.81
CA ALA A 53 16.33 19.32 -32.16
C ALA A 53 16.14 19.28 -30.64
N ILE A 54 15.93 20.43 -30.01
CA ILE A 54 15.63 20.55 -28.58
C ILE A 54 14.35 19.79 -28.24
N ASN A 55 13.27 20.02 -28.98
CA ASN A 55 11.99 19.35 -28.74
C ASN A 55 12.09 17.82 -28.89
N LYS A 56 12.85 17.32 -29.88
CA LYS A 56 13.10 15.88 -30.04
C LYS A 56 13.86 15.29 -28.84
N GLN A 57 14.86 16.01 -28.34
CA GLN A 57 15.63 15.58 -27.18
C GLN A 57 14.77 15.58 -25.91
N THR A 58 13.96 16.62 -25.69
CA THR A 58 13.04 16.69 -24.54
C THR A 58 11.98 15.59 -24.57
N LEU A 59 11.43 15.28 -25.75
CA LEU A 59 10.49 14.17 -25.90
C LEU A 59 11.13 12.82 -25.57
N LYS A 60 12.38 12.60 -26.01
CA LYS A 60 13.15 11.39 -25.70
C LYS A 60 13.38 11.23 -24.20
N GLU A 61 13.82 12.29 -23.52
CA GLU A 61 14.03 12.29 -22.07
C GLU A 61 12.73 12.03 -21.28
N HIS A 62 11.60 12.55 -21.75
CA HIS A 62 10.29 12.28 -21.15
C HIS A 62 9.85 10.83 -21.31
N LEU A 63 10.06 10.23 -22.49
CA LEU A 63 9.71 8.83 -22.76
C LEU A 63 10.58 7.86 -21.93
N GLU A 64 11.90 8.09 -21.87
CA GLU A 64 12.83 7.32 -21.04
C GLU A 64 12.46 7.44 -19.54
N GLY A 65 12.09 8.64 -19.09
CA GLY A 65 11.60 8.86 -17.73
C GLY A 65 10.31 8.09 -17.42
N TYR A 66 9.39 8.00 -18.37
CA TYR A 66 8.14 7.25 -18.22
C TYR A 66 8.38 5.75 -18.15
N GLU A 67 9.23 5.20 -19.01
CA GLU A 67 9.60 3.78 -19.00
C GLU A 67 10.24 3.36 -17.66
N MET A 68 11.14 4.19 -17.11
CA MET A 68 11.72 3.94 -15.78
C MET A 68 10.68 3.95 -14.66
N ILE A 69 9.66 4.82 -14.74
CA ILE A 69 8.58 4.87 -13.74
C ILE A 69 7.69 3.63 -13.84
N VAL A 70 7.36 3.18 -15.05
CA VAL A 70 6.61 1.95 -15.28
C VAL A 70 7.38 0.75 -14.74
N GLU A 71 8.65 0.59 -15.09
CA GLU A 71 9.49 -0.51 -14.61
C GLU A 71 9.66 -0.48 -13.07
N ARG A 72 9.77 0.71 -12.48
CA ARG A 72 9.82 0.88 -11.02
C ARG A 72 8.50 0.50 -10.36
N ASN A 73 7.36 0.85 -10.96
CA ASN A 73 6.04 0.50 -10.46
C ASN A 73 5.76 -0.99 -10.59
N GLU A 74 6.16 -1.62 -11.69
CA GLU A 74 6.07 -3.07 -11.90
C GLU A 74 6.93 -3.82 -10.88
N LYS A 75 8.20 -3.43 -10.70
CA LYS A 75 9.07 -3.99 -9.65
C LYS A 75 8.54 -3.74 -8.24
N GLN A 76 7.89 -2.61 -8.00
CA GLN A 76 7.24 -2.33 -6.72
C GLN A 76 6.02 -3.22 -6.50
N GLN A 77 5.20 -3.44 -7.53
CA GLN A 77 4.06 -4.37 -7.47
C GLN A 77 4.52 -5.82 -7.31
N GLU A 78 5.59 -6.24 -7.98
CA GLU A 78 6.21 -7.56 -7.78
C GLU A 78 6.70 -7.74 -6.34
N ARG A 79 7.35 -6.72 -5.75
CA ARG A 79 7.75 -6.72 -4.32
C ARG A 79 6.57 -6.65 -3.34
N GLU A 80 5.44 -6.07 -3.74
CA GLU A 80 4.22 -6.10 -2.94
C GLU A 80 3.53 -7.46 -3.03
N ARG A 81 3.70 -8.17 -4.15
CA ARG A 81 3.32 -9.58 -4.34
C ARG A 81 4.30 -10.56 -3.69
N GLU A 82 5.52 -10.16 -3.34
CA GLU A 82 6.42 -10.95 -2.48
C GLU A 82 5.77 -11.16 -1.11
N TYR A 83 5.15 -12.34 -0.99
CA TYR A 83 4.63 -13.02 0.19
C TYR A 83 5.03 -12.35 1.51
N LYS A 84 4.08 -11.62 2.11
CA LYS A 84 4.15 -11.16 3.50
C LYS A 84 3.55 -12.26 4.39
N PRO A 85 4.35 -13.10 5.06
CA PRO A 85 3.83 -14.09 5.96
C PRO A 85 3.10 -13.35 7.07
N THR A 86 1.86 -13.76 7.23
CA THR A 86 0.96 -13.27 8.28
C THR A 86 0.73 -14.38 9.29
N TYR A 87 0.14 -14.03 10.42
CA TYR A 87 -0.26 -15.01 11.43
C TYR A 87 -1.76 -14.96 11.62
N MET A 88 -2.33 -16.09 12.00
CA MET A 88 -3.71 -16.20 12.47
C MET A 88 -3.75 -17.02 13.74
N PHE A 89 -4.69 -16.75 14.62
CA PHE A 89 -5.00 -17.62 15.74
C PHE A 89 -6.50 -17.63 16.00
N ILE A 90 -6.96 -18.74 16.54
CA ILE A 90 -8.36 -19.00 16.88
C ILE A 90 -8.46 -19.04 18.39
N ILE A 91 -9.35 -18.22 18.93
CA ILE A 91 -9.70 -18.24 20.36
C ILE A 91 -11.15 -18.66 20.51
N LYS A 92 -11.50 -19.23 21.66
CA LYS A 92 -12.90 -19.48 22.03
C LYS A 92 -13.21 -18.97 23.43
N LYS A 93 -14.46 -18.67 23.70
CA LYS A 93 -14.96 -18.45 25.07
C LYS A 93 -14.91 -19.77 25.83
N VAL A 94 -14.44 -19.74 27.08
CA VAL A 94 -14.39 -20.95 27.92
C VAL A 94 -15.81 -21.47 28.15
N ASN A 95 -16.02 -22.77 27.99
CA ASN A 95 -17.32 -23.46 28.12
C ASN A 95 -18.41 -23.06 27.10
N GLU A 96 -18.07 -22.32 26.04
CA GLU A 96 -19.02 -21.96 24.99
C GLU A 96 -18.47 -22.31 23.59
N PRO A 97 -19.32 -22.71 22.62
CA PRO A 97 -18.92 -22.96 21.24
C PRO A 97 -18.80 -21.64 20.42
N CYS A 98 -18.24 -20.60 21.04
CA CYS A 98 -18.12 -19.26 20.49
C CYS A 98 -16.66 -18.95 20.17
N TYR A 99 -16.33 -18.74 18.89
CA TYR A 99 -14.98 -18.61 18.38
C TYR A 99 -14.69 -17.21 17.82
N LYS A 100 -13.43 -16.78 17.86
CA LYS A 100 -12.98 -15.56 17.21
C LYS A 100 -11.66 -15.80 16.50
N PHE A 101 -11.60 -15.31 15.26
CA PHE A 101 -10.41 -15.39 14.43
C PHE A 101 -9.67 -14.07 14.55
N LYS A 102 -8.41 -14.14 14.96
CA LYS A 102 -7.53 -12.98 15.10
C LYS A 102 -6.37 -13.16 14.12
N PHE A 103 -5.97 -12.08 13.49
CA PHE A 103 -4.89 -12.11 12.52
C PHE A 103 -4.05 -10.85 12.58
N GLY A 104 -2.83 -10.95 12.07
CA GLY A 104 -1.93 -9.81 11.94
C GLY A 104 -0.80 -10.09 10.97
N GLY A 105 -0.06 -9.05 10.64
CA GLY A 105 1.04 -9.13 9.68
C GLY A 105 1.97 -7.95 9.82
N TYR A 106 3.18 -8.09 9.29
CA TYR A 106 4.18 -7.02 9.28
C TYR A 106 4.49 -6.55 7.85
N ARG A 107 4.64 -5.23 7.68
CA ARG A 107 5.39 -4.66 6.56
C ARG A 107 6.87 -4.73 6.95
N VAL A 108 7.54 -5.82 6.63
CA VAL A 108 9.00 -5.90 6.86
C VAL A 108 9.67 -5.09 5.76
N HIS A 109 10.13 -3.88 6.10
CA HIS A 109 10.92 -3.06 5.20
C HIS A 109 12.41 -3.41 5.32
N GLY A 110 13.01 -3.85 4.22
CA GLY A 110 14.44 -4.19 4.12
C GLY A 110 14.68 -5.70 4.10
N PHE A 111 15.29 -6.19 3.00
CA PHE A 111 15.59 -7.60 2.79
C PHE A 111 17.05 -7.93 3.12
N GLY A 112 17.24 -9.17 3.61
CA GLY A 112 18.53 -9.84 3.72
C GLY A 112 18.44 -11.18 4.47
N ASP A 113 17.55 -11.31 5.46
CA ASP A 113 17.54 -12.47 6.35
C ASP A 113 16.11 -12.93 6.68
N GLU A 114 15.73 -14.05 6.08
CA GLU A 114 14.44 -14.72 6.29
C GLU A 114 14.27 -15.15 7.75
N GLN A 115 15.31 -15.66 8.40
CA GLN A 115 15.30 -16.10 9.80
C GLN A 115 14.95 -14.95 10.77
N LYS A 116 15.48 -13.75 10.50
CA LYS A 116 15.16 -12.54 11.27
C LYS A 116 13.69 -12.12 11.14
N ARG A 117 13.11 -12.34 9.96
CA ARG A 117 11.67 -12.17 9.70
C ARG A 117 10.84 -13.12 10.56
N LEU A 118 11.21 -14.40 10.57
CA LEU A 118 10.54 -15.46 11.32
C LEU A 118 10.50 -15.14 12.82
N ASN A 119 11.67 -14.81 13.37
CA ASN A 119 11.82 -14.49 14.78
C ASN A 119 11.01 -13.25 15.19
N THR A 120 10.83 -12.29 14.29
CA THR A 120 10.02 -11.09 14.55
C THR A 120 8.53 -11.42 14.58
N ILE A 121 8.05 -12.24 13.65
CA ILE A 121 6.65 -12.69 13.60
C ILE A 121 6.32 -13.54 14.83
N LYS A 122 7.18 -14.51 15.18
CA LYS A 122 7.04 -15.33 16.38
C LYS A 122 6.96 -14.48 17.65
N LYS A 123 7.91 -13.56 17.88
CA LYS A 123 7.89 -12.66 19.05
C LYS A 123 6.61 -11.82 19.17
N GLN A 124 6.00 -11.45 18.04
CA GLN A 124 4.74 -10.70 18.06
C GLN A 124 3.55 -11.59 18.37
N LEU A 125 3.51 -12.77 17.78
CA LEU A 125 2.52 -13.77 18.13
C LEU A 125 2.61 -14.07 19.63
N ASP A 126 3.80 -14.35 20.15
CA ASP A 126 4.04 -14.59 21.58
C ASP A 126 3.51 -13.43 22.43
N ARG A 127 3.90 -12.18 22.12
CA ARG A 127 3.38 -10.99 22.84
C ARG A 127 1.87 -10.84 22.77
N ARG A 128 1.25 -11.25 21.66
CA ARG A 128 -0.19 -11.12 21.46
C ARG A 128 -0.95 -12.23 22.17
N LEU A 129 -0.39 -13.44 22.20
CA LEU A 129 -0.84 -14.54 23.04
C LEU A 129 -0.67 -14.17 24.53
N ASP A 130 0.46 -13.60 24.96
CA ASP A 130 0.71 -13.18 26.35
C ASP A 130 -0.27 -12.11 26.87
N ASN A 131 -0.87 -11.33 25.97
CA ASN A 131 -1.82 -10.28 26.31
C ASN A 131 -3.27 -10.62 25.96
N PHE A 132 -3.54 -11.81 25.41
CA PHE A 132 -4.87 -12.12 24.87
C PHE A 132 -5.95 -12.15 25.95
N ASP A 133 -5.64 -12.68 27.14
CA ASP A 133 -6.54 -12.70 28.30
C ASP A 133 -6.87 -11.29 28.82
N LYS A 134 -5.96 -10.33 28.63
CA LYS A 134 -6.17 -8.93 29.05
C LYS A 134 -7.05 -8.14 28.07
N GLU A 135 -7.16 -8.61 26.83
CA GLU A 135 -7.97 -7.97 25.78
C GLU A 135 -9.43 -8.45 25.77
N SER A 136 -9.79 -9.41 26.63
CA SER A 136 -11.11 -10.04 26.64
C SER A 136 -11.86 -9.78 27.94
N GLU A 137 -13.12 -9.33 27.82
CA GLU A 137 -14.03 -9.13 28.95
C GLU A 137 -14.58 -10.46 29.51
N VAL A 138 -14.35 -11.56 28.79
CA VAL A 138 -14.80 -12.92 29.14
C VAL A 138 -13.61 -13.89 29.16
N PRO A 139 -13.66 -14.94 29.99
CA PRO A 139 -12.64 -15.99 29.97
C PRO A 139 -12.57 -16.64 28.59
N ILE A 140 -11.36 -16.73 28.05
CA ILE A 140 -11.10 -17.27 26.71
C ILE A 140 -9.94 -18.26 26.74
N GLU A 141 -9.85 -19.10 25.72
CA GLU A 141 -8.73 -20.02 25.53
C GLU A 141 -8.27 -20.02 24.07
N LEU A 142 -6.97 -20.26 23.87
CA LEU A 142 -6.38 -20.46 22.56
C LEU A 142 -6.75 -21.86 22.03
N VAL A 143 -7.36 -21.91 20.86
CA VAL A 143 -7.72 -23.16 20.17
C VAL A 143 -6.61 -23.59 19.23
N SER A 144 -6.11 -22.68 18.41
CA SER A 144 -5.05 -22.96 17.42
C SER A 144 -4.31 -21.69 17.04
N SER A 145 -3.05 -21.83 16.64
CA SER A 145 -2.20 -20.74 16.17
C SER A 145 -1.47 -21.15 14.90
N PHE A 146 -1.60 -20.34 13.86
CA PHE A 146 -1.03 -20.56 12.54
C PHE A 146 0.00 -19.46 12.24
N ILE A 147 1.21 -19.88 11.93
CA ILE A 147 2.32 -19.01 11.52
C ILE A 147 2.55 -19.24 10.03
N TYR A 148 2.86 -18.21 9.25
CA TYR A 148 3.04 -18.30 7.78
C TYR A 148 1.76 -18.50 6.98
N VAL A 149 0.67 -17.93 7.47
CA VAL A 149 -0.55 -17.87 6.70
C VAL A 149 -0.33 -16.95 5.50
N HIS A 150 -0.60 -17.44 4.28
CA HIS A 150 -0.61 -16.62 3.08
C HIS A 150 -1.84 -15.70 3.13
N ASN A 151 -1.63 -14.37 3.19
CA ASN A 151 -2.73 -13.40 3.15
C ASN A 151 -3.85 -13.68 4.20
N ALA A 152 -3.51 -13.68 5.48
CA ALA A 152 -4.49 -13.83 6.57
C ALA A 152 -5.70 -12.87 6.48
N PRO A 153 -5.58 -11.61 6.01
CA PRO A 153 -6.75 -10.77 5.77
C PRO A 153 -7.71 -11.36 4.73
N GLY A 154 -7.18 -11.97 3.66
CA GLY A 154 -7.97 -12.64 2.63
C GLY A 154 -8.67 -13.90 3.15
N ILE A 155 -7.97 -14.72 3.92
CA ILE A 155 -8.55 -15.91 4.55
C ILE A 155 -9.63 -15.53 5.56
N HIS A 156 -9.39 -14.51 6.39
CA HIS A 156 -10.42 -14.01 7.31
C HIS A 156 -11.64 -13.48 6.54
N LYS A 157 -11.44 -12.79 5.43
CA LYS A 157 -12.53 -12.35 4.55
C LYS A 157 -13.33 -13.54 4.01
N HIS A 158 -12.67 -14.60 3.55
CA HIS A 158 -13.34 -15.81 3.08
C HIS A 158 -14.16 -16.49 4.18
N ILE A 159 -13.61 -16.59 5.40
CA ILE A 159 -14.33 -17.13 6.57
C ILE A 159 -15.56 -16.27 6.88
N LEU A 160 -15.42 -14.94 6.87
CA LEU A 160 -16.51 -14.01 7.11
C LEU A 160 -17.60 -14.12 6.04
N GLU A 161 -17.24 -14.23 4.77
CA GLU A 161 -18.19 -14.37 3.67
C GLU A 161 -18.93 -15.71 3.74
N THR A 162 -18.26 -16.78 4.16
CA THR A 162 -18.83 -18.14 4.19
C THR A 162 -19.63 -18.42 5.47
N TYR A 163 -19.17 -17.93 6.61
CA TYR A 163 -19.70 -18.27 7.94
C TYR A 163 -20.19 -17.06 8.73
N GLY A 164 -20.18 -15.85 8.15
CA GLY A 164 -20.52 -14.61 8.84
C GLY A 164 -21.95 -14.55 9.39
N SER A 165 -22.87 -15.34 8.82
CA SER A 165 -24.25 -15.48 9.31
C SER A 165 -24.35 -16.13 10.69
N PHE A 166 -23.32 -16.84 11.14
CA PHE A 166 -23.28 -17.54 12.44
C PHE A 166 -22.66 -16.69 13.54
N ARG A 167 -22.57 -15.37 13.36
CA ARG A 167 -21.94 -14.47 14.33
C ARG A 167 -22.96 -13.90 15.31
N ASP A 168 -22.58 -13.83 16.57
CA ASP A 168 -23.31 -13.09 17.59
C ASP A 168 -23.13 -11.58 17.41
N GLU A 169 -23.87 -10.80 18.21
CA GLU A 169 -23.79 -9.33 18.22
C GLU A 169 -22.42 -8.77 18.66
N PHE A 170 -21.56 -9.62 19.22
CA PHE A 170 -20.20 -9.30 19.69
C PHE A 170 -19.10 -9.87 18.78
N ASP A 171 -19.46 -10.16 17.53
CA ASP A 171 -18.55 -10.59 16.48
C ASP A 171 -17.93 -12.00 16.69
N TRP A 172 -18.47 -12.82 17.61
CA TRP A 172 -18.07 -14.21 17.84
C TRP A 172 -18.84 -15.17 16.95
N TYR A 173 -18.17 -16.15 16.35
CA TYR A 173 -18.77 -17.19 15.54
C TYR A 173 -19.29 -18.32 16.45
N VAL A 174 -20.57 -18.62 16.38
CA VAL A 174 -21.17 -19.80 17.03
C VAL A 174 -21.05 -20.97 16.05
N LEU A 175 -20.04 -21.82 16.25
CA LEU A 175 -19.67 -22.88 15.29
C LEU A 175 -19.79 -24.26 15.90
N GLU A 176 -20.26 -25.22 15.11
CA GLU A 176 -20.13 -26.64 15.42
C GLU A 176 -18.68 -27.11 15.18
N ASP A 177 -18.23 -28.12 15.93
CA ASP A 177 -16.87 -28.68 15.82
C ASP A 177 -16.50 -29.09 14.39
N LYS A 178 -17.46 -29.64 13.63
CA LYS A 178 -17.24 -30.04 12.23
C LYS A 178 -16.97 -28.84 11.33
N VAL A 179 -17.60 -27.70 11.59
CA VAL A 179 -17.42 -26.47 10.83
C VAL A 179 -16.08 -25.85 11.20
N LEU A 180 -15.75 -25.82 12.49
CA LEU A 180 -14.44 -25.38 12.97
C LEU A 180 -13.30 -26.18 12.33
N ALA A 181 -13.41 -27.50 12.29
CA ALA A 181 -12.40 -28.36 11.66
C ALA A 181 -12.21 -28.05 10.16
N LYS A 182 -13.30 -27.75 9.44
CA LYS A 182 -13.20 -27.33 8.02
C LYS A 182 -12.46 -25.99 7.87
N ILE A 183 -12.71 -25.05 8.77
CA ILE A 183 -12.02 -23.75 8.76
C ILE A 183 -10.53 -23.93 9.07
N ILE A 184 -10.19 -24.76 10.06
CA ILE A 184 -8.80 -25.09 10.40
C ILE A 184 -8.08 -25.69 9.19
N ASN A 185 -8.66 -26.71 8.55
CA ASN A 185 -8.06 -27.35 7.37
C ASN A 185 -7.87 -26.36 6.20
N TYR A 186 -8.80 -25.41 6.03
CA TYR A 186 -8.66 -24.36 5.02
C TYR A 186 -7.48 -23.44 5.35
N ILE A 187 -7.35 -22.98 6.59
CA ILE A 187 -6.22 -22.14 7.02
C ILE A 187 -4.90 -22.90 6.82
N GLU A 188 -4.83 -24.18 7.19
CA GLU A 188 -3.65 -25.03 7.00
C GLU A 188 -3.27 -25.18 5.52
N SER A 189 -4.25 -25.34 4.62
CA SER A 189 -4.00 -25.41 3.18
C SER A 189 -3.45 -24.11 2.57
N GLU A 190 -3.64 -22.99 3.28
CA GLU A 190 -3.16 -21.66 2.88
C GLU A 190 -1.89 -21.24 3.65
N MET A 191 -1.28 -22.16 4.40
CA MET A 191 0.03 -21.93 5.01
C MET A 191 1.13 -22.11 3.98
N LEU A 192 2.19 -21.30 4.09
CA LEU A 192 3.40 -21.50 3.30
C LEU A 192 4.08 -22.80 3.74
N GLU A 193 4.57 -23.59 2.78
CA GLU A 193 5.51 -24.68 3.07
C GLU A 193 6.77 -24.06 3.71
N VAL A 194 7.15 -24.57 4.88
CA VAL A 194 8.35 -24.17 5.64
C VAL A 194 9.27 -25.36 5.78
#